data_AF-A0A2N0KQ83-F1
#
_entry.id   AF-A0A2N0KQ83-F1
#
_cell.length_a   1.000
_cell.length_b   1.000
_cell.length_c   1.000
_cell.angle_alpha   90.00
_cell.angle_beta   90.00
_cell.angle_gamma   90.00
#
_symmetry.space_group_name_H-M   'P 1'
#
loop_
_entity.id
_entity.type
_entity.pdbx_description
1 polymer ?
#
loop_
_entity_poly.entity_id
_entity_poly.type
_entity_poly.pdbx_seq_one_letter_code
_entity_poly.pdbx_strand_id
1 'polypeptide(L)' 'YGGSVNSGNTISYLSIEGIDGVLVGGASLEADSFISIVEKASHIEHSQ' A
#
# COMPACT_ATOMS: atom_id res chain seq x y z
N TYR A 1 4.03 7.27 1.21
CA TYR A 1 2.78 8.05 1.38
C TYR A 1 2.13 7.71 2.72
N GLY A 2 1.71 8.71 3.52
CA GLY A 2 1.14 8.48 4.87
C GLY A 2 -0.28 9.01 5.08
N GLY A 3 -1.07 9.17 4.02
CA GLY A 3 -2.48 9.51 4.15
C GLY A 3 -3.37 8.29 4.41
N SER A 4 -4.66 8.39 4.05
CA SER A 4 -5.62 7.30 4.26
C SER A 4 -5.37 6.14 3.30
N VAL A 5 -4.67 5.12 3.79
CA VAL A 5 -4.31 3.91 3.04
C VAL A 5 -5.18 2.75 3.48
N ASN A 6 -5.70 2.02 2.50
CA ASN A 6 -6.38 0.74 2.68
C ASN A 6 -6.03 -0.19 1.51
N SER A 7 -6.46 -1.45 1.58
CA SER A 7 -6.17 -2.43 0.54
C SER A 7 -6.68 -2.00 -0.84
N GLY A 8 -7.77 -1.23 -0.94
CA GLY A 8 -8.36 -0.78 -2.20
C GLY A 8 -7.54 0.27 -2.95
N ASN A 9 -6.76 1.10 -2.26
CA ASN A 9 -6.02 2.22 -2.87
C ASN A 9 -4.49 2.09 -2.79
N THR A 10 -3.97 1.05 -2.13
CA THR A 10 -2.52 0.84 -1.94
C THR A 10 -1.75 0.84 -3.25
N ILE A 11 -2.21 0.09 -4.25
CA ILE A 11 -1.54 -0.02 -5.57
C ILE A 11 -1.48 1.35 -6.23
N SER A 12 -2.57 2.12 -6.20
CA SER A 12 -2.63 3.44 -6.83
C SER A 12 -1.58 4.40 -6.29
N TYR A 13 -1.23 4.32 -5.00
CA TYR A 13 -0.16 5.13 -4.43
C TYR A 13 1.23 4.60 -4.77
N LEU A 14 1.42 3.29 -4.67
CA LEU A 14 2.73 2.67 -4.91
C LEU A 14 3.11 2.63 -6.40
N SER A 15 2.17 2.83 -7.33
CA SER A 15 2.46 3.00 -8.75
C SER A 15 2.93 4.41 -9.12
N ILE A 16 2.92 5.37 -8.19
CA ILE A 16 3.38 6.74 -8.43
C ILE A 16 4.90 6.77 -8.28
N GLU A 17 5.60 7.24 -9.32
CA GLU A 17 7.04 7.44 -9.29
C GLU A 17 7.46 8.28 -8.06
N GLY A 18 8.45 7.79 -7.32
CA GLY A 18 8.92 8.42 -6.08
C GLY A 18 8.12 8.09 -4.82
N ILE A 19 7.17 7.16 -4.88
CA ILE A 19 6.49 6.60 -3.70
C ILE A 19 6.93 5.16 -3.45
N ASP A 20 7.90 4.99 -2.56
CA ASP A 20 8.49 3.66 -2.28
C ASP A 20 7.73 2.83 -1.24
N GLY A 21 6.64 3.37 -0.69
CA GLY A 21 5.95 2.73 0.42
C GLY A 21 4.75 3.50 0.97
N VAL A 22 4.01 2.87 1.87
CA VAL A 22 2.84 3.45 2.56
C VAL A 22 2.97 3.37 4.08
N LEU A 23 2.51 4.40 4.79
CA LEU A 23 2.36 4.41 6.25
C LEU A 23 0.88 4.21 6.57
N VAL A 24 0.53 3.00 7.02
CA VAL A 24 -0.86 2.55 7.19
C VAL A 24 -1.40 2.93 8.57
N GLY A 25 -2.51 3.67 8.60
CA GLY A 25 -3.23 4.05 9.83
C GLY A 25 -4.19 2.97 10.32
N GLY A 26 -5.49 3.28 10.45
CA GLY A 26 -6.49 2.37 11.02
C GLY A 26 -6.60 0.99 10.34
N ALA A 27 -6.29 0.89 9.04
CA ALA A 27 -6.26 -0.40 8.35
C ALA A 27 -5.15 -1.36 8.85
N SER A 28 -4.18 -0.87 9.62
CA SER A 28 -3.17 -1.71 10.29
C SER A 28 -3.72 -2.48 11.50
N LEU A 29 -4.88 -2.10 12.02
CA LEU A 29 -5.51 -2.75 13.17
C LEU A 29 -6.33 -3.99 12.79
N GLU A 30 -6.59 -4.17 11.50
CA GLU A 30 -7.30 -5.33 10.94
C GLU A 30 -6.32 -6.22 10.19
N ALA A 31 -6.02 -7.40 10.73
CA ALA A 31 -4.93 -8.26 10.25
C ALA A 31 -5.04 -8.58 8.75
N ASP A 32 -6.22 -9.00 8.28
CA ASP A 32 -6.44 -9.34 6.87
C ASP A 32 -6.26 -8.14 5.94
N SER A 33 -6.68 -6.96 6.40
CA SER A 33 -6.49 -5.71 5.66
C SER A 33 -5.01 -5.38 5.54
N PHE A 34 -4.26 -5.48 6.65
CA PHE A 34 -2.84 -5.17 6.67
C PHE A 34 -2.02 -6.17 5.83
N ILE A 35 -2.31 -7.46 5.92
CA ILE A 35 -1.68 -8.49 5.09
C ILE A 35 -1.91 -8.19 3.61
N SER A 36 -3.15 -7.88 3.21
CA SER A 36 -3.46 -7.54 1.82
C SER A 36 -2.69 -6.31 1.31
N ILE A 37 -2.44 -5.31 2.17
CA ILE A 37 -1.62 -4.14 1.84
C ILE A 37 -0.16 -4.54 1.60
N VAL A 38 0.41 -5.39 2.47
CA VAL A 38 1.79 -5.88 2.34
C VAL A 38 1.97 -6.71 1.08
N GLU A 39 1.04 -7.61 0.77
CA GLU A 39 1.08 -8.42 -0.46
C GLU A 39 1.04 -7.55 -1.72
N LYS A 40 0.19 -6.52 -1.73
CA LYS A 40 0.12 -5.57 -2.84
C LYS A 40 1.41 -4.78 -3.00
N ALA A 41 2.06 -4.44 -1.89
CA ALA A 41 3.36 -3.77 -1.91
C ALA A 41 4.50 -4.69 -2.40
N SER A 42 4.47 -5.99 -2.07
CA SER A 42 5.50 -6.94 -2.50
C SER A 42 5.42 -7.33 -3.98
N HIS A 43 4.27 -7.13 -4.62
CA HIS A 43 4.03 -7.54 -6.00
C HIS A 43 3.89 -6.36 -6.98
N ILE A 44 4.28 -5.15 -6.57
CA ILE A 44 4.20 -4.00 -7.47
C ILE A 44 5.44 -3.94 -8.37
N GLU A 45 5.23 -4.16 -9.66
CA GLU A 45 6.25 -3.97 -10.69
C GLU A 45 6.29 -2.48 -11.03
N HIS A 46 7.40 -1.81 -10.71
CA HIS A 46 7.65 -0.48 -11.25
C HIS A 46 7.98 -0.66 -12.73
N SER A 47 7.01 -0.37 -13.59
CA SER A 47 7.25 -0.29 -15.03
C SER A 47 8.29 0.79 -15.27
N GLN A 48 9.50 0.37 -15.68
CA GLN A 48 10.64 1.22 -16.02
C GLN A 48 10.32 2.18 -17.15
#